data_AF-A0A2J0KTB6-F1
#
_entry.id   AF-A0A2J0KTB6-F1
#
_cell.length_a   1.000
_cell.length_b   1.000
_cell.length_c   1.000
_cell.angle_alpha   90.00
_cell.angle_beta   90.00
_cell.angle_gamma   90.00
#
_symmetry.space_group_name_H-M   'P 1'
#
loop_
_entity.id
_entity.type
_entity.pdbx_description
1 polymer ?
#
loop_
_entity_poly.entity_id
_entity_poly.type
_entity_poly.pdbx_seq_one_letter_code
_entity_poly.pdbx_strand_id
1 'polypeptide(L)' 'MERSVEIEAKTTNEAIKIALKTLGVPKSKVKIEVLREEQKGLFGMEGAEPAKVRVTLKKP' A
#
# COMPACT_ATOMS: atom_id res chain seq x y z
N MET A 1 -1.53 19.83 7.86
CA MET A 1 -1.02 18.94 6.81
C MET A 1 -1.30 17.50 7.23
N GLU A 2 -2.07 16.76 6.44
CA GLU A 2 -2.26 15.32 6.67
C GLU A 2 -1.01 14.60 6.15
N ARG A 3 -0.42 13.73 6.98
CA ARG A 3 0.77 12.97 6.59
C ARG A 3 0.29 11.70 5.91
N SER A 4 0.50 11.58 4.60
CA SER A 4 0.25 10.37 3.84
C SER A 4 1.49 9.88 3.12
N VAL A 5 1.62 8.57 2.95
CA VAL A 5 2.66 7.92 2.17
C VAL A 5 2.02 7.02 1.13
N GLU A 6 2.61 6.97 -0.06
CA GLU A 6 2.22 6.06 -1.12
C GLU A 6 3.32 5.04 -1.31
N ILE A 7 2.96 3.75 -1.25
CA ILE A 7 3.91 2.65 -1.37
C ILE A 7 3.43 1.69 -2.45
N GLU A 8 4.36 1.28 -3.29
CA GLU A 8 4.18 0.24 -4.31
C GLU A 8 4.95 -1.01 -3.90
N ALA A 9 4.30 -2.17 -3.99
CA ALA A 9 4.92 -3.47 -3.69
C ALA A 9 4.28 -4.58 -4.52
N LYS A 10 4.86 -5.79 -4.47
CA LYS A 10 4.37 -6.93 -5.25
C LYS A 10 2.94 -7.33 -4.87
N THR A 11 2.53 -7.08 -3.63
CA THR A 11 1.18 -7.37 -3.13
C THR A 11 0.66 -6.21 -2.29
N THR A 12 -0.67 -6.06 -2.24
CA THR A 12 -1.33 -5.02 -1.44
C THR A 12 -0.93 -5.14 0.04
N ASN A 13 -0.86 -6.37 0.56
CA ASN A 13 -0.45 -6.61 1.94
C ASN A 13 0.99 -6.18 2.23
N GLU A 14 1.91 -6.40 1.29
CA GLU A 14 3.30 -5.98 1.45
C GLU A 14 3.43 -4.46 1.42
N ALA A 15 2.72 -3.80 0.50
CA ALA A 15 2.68 -2.35 0.41
C ALA A 15 2.13 -1.71 1.71
N ILE A 16 1.07 -2.30 2.29
CA ILE A 16 0.50 -1.87 3.58
C ILE A 16 1.53 -2.03 4.70
N LYS A 17 2.21 -3.18 4.80
CA LYS A 17 3.21 -3.42 5.85
C LYS A 17 4.34 -2.39 5.78
N ILE A 18 4.86 -2.12 4.58
CA ILE A 18 5.94 -1.15 4.36
C ILE A 18 5.45 0.26 4.73
N ALA A 19 4.24 0.63 4.32
CA ALA A 19 3.66 1.94 4.64
C ALA A 19 3.48 2.14 6.16
N LEU A 20 2.95 1.14 6.86
CA LEU A 20 2.80 1.16 8.32
C LEU A 20 4.14 1.27 9.04
N LYS A 21 5.15 0.51 8.57
CA LYS A 21 6.52 0.57 9.11
C LYS A 21 7.16 1.94 8.88
N THR A 22 6.93 2.54 7.71
CA THR A 22 7.43 3.87 7.34
C THR A 22 6.83 4.96 8.22
N LEU A 23 5.53 4.86 8.51
CA LEU A 23 4.84 5.81 9.40
C LEU A 23 5.06 5.52 10.89
N GLY A 24 5.55 4.33 11.26
CA GLY A 24 5.81 3.95 12.65
C GLY A 24 4.56 3.83 13.52
N VAL A 25 3.40 3.56 12.90
CA VAL A 25 2.10 3.52 13.59
C VAL A 25 1.32 2.25 13.29
N PRO A 26 0.41 1.82 14.19
CA PRO A 26 -0.45 0.68 13.92
C PRO A 26 -1.55 1.01 12.89
N LYS A 27 -2.06 -0.03 12.22
CA LYS A 27 -3.15 0.06 11.23
C LYS A 27 -4.41 0.80 11.72
N SER A 28 -4.67 0.77 13.04
CA SER A 28 -5.82 1.45 13.65
C SER A 28 -5.74 2.99 13.50
N LYS A 29 -4.52 3.54 13.55
CA LYS A 29 -4.25 4.99 13.50
C LYS A 29 -4.06 5.53 12.08
N VAL A 30 -4.30 4.70 11.06
CA VAL A 30 -4.19 5.12 9.67
C VAL A 30 -5.46 4.77 8.89
N LYS A 31 -5.68 5.50 7.81
CA LYS A 31 -6.59 5.16 6.74
C LYS A 31 -5.76 4.56 5.61
N ILE A 32 -6.14 3.38 5.15
CA ILE A 32 -5.48 2.68 4.05
C ILE A 32 -6.41 2.75 2.85
N GLU A 33 -5.89 3.21 1.72
CA GLU A 33 -6.60 3.30 0.44
C GLU A 33 -5.79 2.53 -0.59
N VAL A 34 -6.40 1.52 -1.21
CA VAL A 34 -5.76 0.76 -2.29
C VAL A 34 -6.00 1.53 -3.58
N LEU A 35 -4.93 2.11 -4.14
CA LEU A 35 -4.98 2.83 -5.41
C LEU A 35 -4.93 1.87 -6.59
N ARG A 36 -4.27 0.72 -6.40
CA ARG A 36 -4.12 -0.33 -7.41
C ARG A 36 -3.91 -1.67 -6.71
N GLU A 37 -4.68 -2.67 -7.11
CA GLU A 37 -4.51 -4.05 -6.65
C GLU A 37 -3.40 -4.76 -7.42
N GLU A 38 -2.75 -5.76 -6.82
CA GLU A 38 -1.76 -6.56 -7.52
C GLU A 38 -2.40 -7.36 -8.66
N GLN A 39 -1.86 -7.19 -9.87
CA GLN A 39 -2.27 -7.99 -11.01
C GLN A 39 -1.27 -9.13 -11.19
N LYS A 40 -1.75 -10.37 -11.05
CA LYS A 40 -0.93 -11.54 -11.36
C LYS A 40 -0.97 -11.76 -12.87
N GLY A 41 0.17 -11.60 -13.52
CA GLY A 41 0.34 -12.08 -14.89
C GLY A 41 0.05 -13.59 -14.94
N LEU A 42 -0.72 -14.01 -15.94
CA LEU A 42 -1.05 -15.43 -16.12
C LEU A 42 0.01 -16.08 -17.03
N PHE A 43 0.50 -17.27 -16.64
CA PHE A 43 1.33 -18.19 -17.45
C PHE A 43 2.33 -17.50 -18.41
N GLY A 44 3.39 -16.90 -17.87
CA GLY A 44 4.55 -16.45 -18.67
C GLY A 44 4.39 -15.11 -19.39
N MET A 45 3.33 -14.35 -19.12
CA MET A 45 3.12 -13.02 -19.73
C MET A 45 3.76 -11.88 -18.94
N GLU A 46 4.40 -10.95 -19.66
CA GLU A 46 4.67 -9.58 -19.21
C GLU A 46 3.35 -8.88 -18.87
N GLY A 47 3.25 -8.32 -17.66
CA GLY A 47 2.00 -7.70 -17.18
C GLY A 47 1.73 -7.83 -15.68
N ALA A 48 2.69 -8.34 -14.90
CA ALA A 48 2.58 -8.25 -13.45
C ALA A 48 2.67 -6.79 -13.01
N GLU A 49 1.56 -6.23 -12.57
CA GLU A 49 1.50 -4.86 -12.07
C GLU A 49 1.56 -4.87 -10.54
N PRO A 50 2.49 -4.11 -9.93
CA PRO A 50 2.58 -4.04 -8.48
C PRO A 50 1.35 -3.35 -7.89
N ALA A 51 0.96 -3.78 -6.69
CA ALA A 51 -0.04 -3.10 -5.91
C ALA A 51 0.46 -1.74 -5.45
N LYS A 52 -0.42 -0.74 -5.46
CA LYS A 52 -0.17 0.60 -4.95
C LYS A 52 -1.18 0.93 -3.87
N VAL A 53 -0.68 1.35 -2.71
CA VAL A 53 -1.53 1.79 -1.59
C VAL A 53 -1.11 3.16 -1.11
N ARG A 54 -2.10 3.95 -0.68
CA ARG A 54 -1.91 5.21 0.03
C ARG A 54 -2.33 5.02 1.48
N VAL A 55 -1.45 5.38 2.40
CA VAL A 55 -1.71 5.31 3.83
C VAL A 55 -1.63 6.70 4.42
N THR A 56 -2.71 7.14 5.04
CA THR A 56 -2.86 8.48 5.63
C THR A 56 -3.02 8.36 7.13
N LEU A 57 -2.26 9.13 7.91
CA LEU A 57 -2.46 9.21 9.37
C LEU A 57 -3.85 9.76 9.67
N LYS A 58 -4.62 9.03 10.48
CA LYS A 58 -5.85 9.58 11.06
C LYS A 58 -5.43 10.65 12.06
N LYS A 59 -6.07 11.82 11.98
CA LYS A 59 -5.95 12.79 13.06
C LYS A 59 -6.50 12.16 14.34
N PRO A 60 -5.88 12.44 15.50
CA PRO A 60 -6.46 12.08 16.79
C PRO A 60 -7.82 12.76 17.00
#